data_AF-A0A7V0V6X0-F1
#
_entry.id   AF-A0A7V0V6X0-F1
#
_cell.length_a   1.000
_cell.length_b   1.000
_cell.length_c   1.000
_cell.angle_alpha   90.00
_cell.angle_beta   90.00
_cell.angle_gamma   90.00
#
_symmetry.space_group_name_H-M   'P 1'
#
loop_
_entity.id
_entity.type
_entity.pdbx_description
1 polymer ?
#
loop_
_entity_poly.entity_id
_entity_poly.type
_entity_poly.pdbx_seq_one_letter_code
_entity_poly.pdbx_strand_id
1 'polypeptide(L)'
;MGIGSLKLDNLDTLIEKVLDGYLAYGPIAKDGEYAFELIKPGIKPYLGCAVTMLPAKHVLQPVNQMLFSFWLGNGFKIEEPALDTKLAILGISPCDVHAVLALDRVFGGTFVDPYYWERRKNTLIIAANCTEVARESFCTSWGTGPELYSNYDLLLTEIADG
;
A
#
# COMPACT_ATOMS: atom_id res chain seq x y z
N MET A 1 3.78 21.34 -0.04
CA MET A 1 3.42 20.37 1.00
C MET A 1 2.97 21.13 2.22
N GLY A 2 1.73 20.94 2.67
CA GLY A 2 1.27 21.46 3.96
C GLY A 2 1.64 20.45 5.04
N ILE A 3 2.23 20.91 6.14
CA ILE A 3 2.47 20.09 7.32
C ILE A 3 1.33 20.40 8.29
N GLY A 4 0.64 19.37 8.76
CA GLY A 4 -0.40 19.48 9.77
C GLY A 4 -0.20 18.42 10.83
N SER A 5 -0.36 18.80 12.10
CA SER A 5 -0.38 17.87 13.23
C SER A 5 -1.83 17.53 13.58
N LEU A 6 -2.12 16.26 13.83
CA LEU A 6 -3.45 15.79 14.19
C LEU A 6 -3.34 14.88 15.41
N LYS A 7 -4.21 15.07 16.41
CA LYS A 7 -4.27 14.15 17.55
C LYS A 7 -4.67 12.75 17.08
N LEU A 8 -4.12 11.73 17.72
CA LEU A 8 -4.42 10.31 17.45
C LEU A 8 -5.94 10.02 17.44
N ASP A 9 -6.71 10.64 18.33
CA ASP A 9 -8.18 10.44 18.41
C ASP A 9 -8.92 10.87 17.13
N ASN A 10 -8.36 11.82 16.38
CA ASN A 10 -8.92 12.29 15.11
C ASN A 10 -8.37 11.51 13.91
N LEU A 11 -7.31 10.72 14.10
CA LEU A 11 -6.64 9.97 13.04
C LEU A 11 -7.57 8.89 12.48
N ASP A 12 -8.30 8.20 13.34
CA ASP A 12 -9.29 7.20 12.93
C ASP A 12 -10.34 7.83 12.00
N THR A 13 -10.92 8.97 12.38
CA THR A 13 -11.93 9.68 11.56
C THR A 13 -11.35 10.20 10.25
N LEU A 14 -10.11 10.67 10.25
CA LEU A 14 -9.45 11.11 9.03
C LEU A 14 -9.20 9.93 8.09
N ILE A 15 -8.69 8.82 8.62
CA ILE A 15 -8.44 7.59 7.87
C ILE A 15 -9.76 7.07 7.29
N GLU A 16 -10.82 6.97 8.08
CA GLU A 16 -12.14 6.54 7.59
C GLU A 16 -12.63 7.41 6.43
N LYS A 17 -12.51 8.73 6.53
CA LYS A 17 -12.92 9.65 5.46
C LYS A 17 -12.05 9.57 4.21
N VAL A 18 -10.73 9.41 4.38
CA VAL A 18 -9.77 9.32 3.26
C VAL A 18 -9.92 7.98 2.54
N LEU A 19 -10.19 6.92 3.30
CA LEU A 19 -10.36 5.57 2.78
C LEU A 19 -11.78 5.27 2.27
N ASP A 20 -12.71 6.23 2.37
CA ASP A 20 -14.06 6.04 1.87
C ASP A 20 -14.06 5.74 0.35
N GLY A 21 -14.69 4.64 -0.03
CA GLY A 21 -14.69 4.13 -1.40
C GLY A 21 -13.38 3.47 -1.88
N TYR A 22 -12.41 3.24 -0.99
CA TYR A 22 -11.18 2.48 -1.28
C TYR A 22 -11.20 1.09 -0.65
N LEU A 23 -10.65 0.12 -1.36
CA LEU A 23 -10.27 -1.16 -0.77
C LEU A 23 -8.91 -1.00 -0.08
N ALA A 24 -8.94 -0.81 1.24
CA ALA A 24 -7.76 -0.43 2.01
C ALA A 24 -6.99 -1.63 2.58
N TYR A 25 -5.68 -1.61 2.41
CA TYR A 25 -4.73 -2.58 2.92
C TYR A 25 -3.76 -1.92 3.89
N GLY A 26 -3.35 -2.64 4.93
CA GLY A 26 -2.37 -2.14 5.89
C GLY A 26 -1.74 -3.28 6.69
N PRO A 27 -0.67 -3.01 7.46
CA PRO A 27 -0.05 -4.00 8.31
C PRO A 27 -0.97 -4.34 9.49
N ILE A 28 -1.46 -5.57 9.52
CA ILE A 28 -2.30 -6.11 10.59
C ILE A 28 -1.48 -7.09 11.42
N ALA A 29 -1.59 -6.98 12.76
CA ALA A 29 -0.93 -7.92 13.66
C ALA A 29 -1.51 -9.33 13.50
N LYS A 30 -0.63 -10.32 13.32
CA LYS A 30 -0.95 -11.76 13.28
C LYS A 30 0.11 -12.54 14.05
N ASP A 31 -0.32 -13.25 15.09
CA ASP A 31 0.52 -14.18 15.87
C ASP A 31 1.87 -13.58 16.35
N GLY A 32 1.91 -12.28 16.64
CA GLY A 32 3.11 -11.57 17.08
C GLY A 32 3.96 -10.96 15.96
N GLU A 33 3.56 -11.16 14.71
CA GLU A 33 4.15 -10.55 13.51
C GLU A 33 3.14 -9.61 12.82
N TYR A 34 3.54 -9.00 11.71
CA TYR A 34 2.67 -8.15 10.91
C TYR A 34 2.55 -8.67 9.48
N ALA A 35 1.35 -8.66 8.94
CA ALA A 35 1.08 -8.99 7.54
C ALA A 35 0.28 -7.86 6.90
N PHE A 36 0.69 -7.44 5.70
CA PHE A 36 -0.07 -6.46 4.95
C PHE A 36 -1.34 -7.13 4.42
N GLU A 37 -2.51 -6.74 4.91
CA GLU A 37 -3.80 -7.38 4.60
C GLU A 37 -4.93 -6.36 4.45
N LEU A 38 -6.07 -6.82 3.93
CA LEU A 38 -7.27 -6.01 3.84
C LEU A 38 -7.73 -5.57 5.24
N ILE A 39 -7.87 -4.27 5.43
CA ILE A 39 -8.35 -3.67 6.66
C ILE A 39 -9.86 -3.90 6.73
N LYS A 40 -10.27 -4.77 7.64
CA LYS A 40 -11.68 -5.04 7.92
C LYS A 40 -12.25 -4.01 8.91
N PRO A 41 -13.56 -3.71 8.88
CA PRO A 41 -14.18 -2.83 9.85
C PRO A 41 -13.85 -3.22 11.29
N GLY A 42 -13.43 -2.24 12.10
CA GLY A 42 -13.06 -2.44 13.50
C GLY A 42 -11.65 -2.96 13.74
N ILE A 43 -10.86 -3.25 12.70
CA ILE A 43 -9.45 -3.62 12.82
C ILE A 43 -8.57 -2.40 12.54
N LYS A 44 -7.71 -2.05 13.50
CA LYS A 44 -6.75 -0.95 13.33
C LYS A 44 -5.44 -1.47 12.73
N PRO A 45 -4.96 -0.91 11.61
CA PRO A 45 -3.63 -1.21 11.12
C PRO A 45 -2.57 -0.60 12.05
N TYR A 46 -1.41 -1.22 12.09
CA TYR A 46 -0.26 -0.70 12.82
C TYR A 46 0.44 0.38 12.00
N LEU A 47 0.55 1.59 12.53
CA LEU A 47 1.16 2.71 11.78
C LEU A 47 2.64 2.93 12.14
N GLY A 48 3.25 2.01 12.88
CA GLY A 48 4.68 2.05 13.20
C GLY A 48 5.55 1.28 12.22
N CYS A 49 6.85 1.23 12.50
CA CYS A 49 7.85 0.59 11.65
C CYS A 49 7.90 -0.94 11.91
N ALA A 50 6.95 -1.69 11.35
CA ALA A 50 6.97 -3.15 11.39
C ALA A 50 7.58 -3.75 10.12
N VAL A 51 8.44 -4.76 10.28
CA VAL A 51 8.80 -5.64 9.17
C VAL A 51 7.63 -6.58 8.94
N THR A 52 6.96 -6.46 7.80
CA THR A 52 5.83 -7.33 7.46
C THR A 52 6.28 -8.60 6.74
N MET A 53 5.77 -9.76 7.15
CA MET A 53 6.02 -11.03 6.47
C MET A 53 5.43 -11.08 5.06
N LEU A 54 4.22 -10.51 4.90
CA LEU A 54 3.62 -10.28 3.60
C LEU A 54 3.76 -8.79 3.27
N PRO A 55 4.66 -8.39 2.35
CA PRO A 55 4.92 -6.98 2.04
C PRO A 55 3.81 -6.34 1.20
N ALA A 56 3.77 -5.01 1.20
CA ALA A 56 2.77 -4.21 0.48
C ALA A 56 2.73 -4.48 -1.04
N LYS A 57 3.82 -5.00 -1.63
CA LYS A 57 3.88 -5.31 -3.07
C LYS A 57 2.78 -6.25 -3.55
N HIS A 58 2.26 -7.13 -2.70
CA HIS A 58 1.21 -8.07 -3.10
C HIS A 58 -0.13 -7.36 -3.42
N VAL A 59 -0.32 -6.13 -2.93
CA VAL A 59 -1.50 -5.31 -3.24
C VAL A 59 -1.46 -4.91 -4.71
N LEU A 60 -0.28 -4.49 -5.19
CA LEU A 60 -0.02 -4.12 -6.59
C LEU A 60 0.20 -5.33 -7.50
N GLN A 61 0.56 -6.47 -6.92
CA GLN A 61 0.83 -7.72 -7.61
C GLN A 61 0.13 -8.90 -6.90
N PRO A 62 -1.17 -9.06 -7.11
CA PRO A 62 -1.90 -10.13 -6.45
C PRO A 62 -1.40 -11.48 -6.95
N VAL A 63 -1.40 -12.48 -6.06
CA VAL A 63 -0.99 -13.86 -6.40
C VAL A 63 -1.88 -14.45 -7.51
N ASN A 64 -3.16 -14.09 -7.51
CA ASN A 64 -4.12 -14.48 -8.52
C ASN A 64 -4.70 -13.24 -9.21
N GLN A 65 -4.70 -13.25 -10.53
CA GLN A 65 -5.28 -12.20 -11.35
C GLN A 65 -6.13 -12.81 -12.45
N MET A 66 -7.39 -12.39 -12.54
CA MET A 66 -8.25 -12.74 -13.66
C MET A 66 -7.77 -11.96 -14.89
N LEU A 67 -7.53 -12.66 -16.01
CA LEU A 67 -7.16 -12.04 -17.27
C LEU A 67 -8.39 -11.84 -18.15
N PHE A 68 -9.24 -12.86 -18.24
CA PHE A 68 -10.50 -12.82 -18.94
C PHE A 68 -11.42 -13.94 -18.46
N SER A 69 -12.71 -13.77 -18.66
CA SER A 69 -13.73 -14.82 -18.63
C SER A 69 -14.19 -15.14 -20.04
N PHE A 70 -14.56 -16.39 -20.30
CA PHE A 70 -15.11 -16.80 -21.59
C PHE A 70 -16.30 -17.74 -21.42
N TRP A 71 -17.21 -17.71 -22.40
CA TRP A 71 -18.38 -18.58 -22.45
C TRP A 71 -18.49 -19.24 -23.83
N LEU A 72 -18.77 -20.54 -23.82
CA LEU A 72 -19.00 -21.37 -25.00
C LEU A 72 -20.50 -21.74 -25.03
N GLY A 73 -21.23 -21.22 -26.03
CA GLY A 73 -22.68 -21.43 -26.20
C GLY A 73 -23.11 -21.12 -27.64
N ASN A 74 -24.15 -20.31 -27.84
CA ASN A 74 -24.59 -19.79 -29.15
C ASN A 74 -23.61 -18.76 -29.75
N GLY A 75 -22.30 -19.00 -29.60
CA GLY A 75 -21.22 -18.08 -29.93
C GLY A 75 -20.06 -18.19 -28.93
N PHE A 76 -19.03 -17.40 -29.19
CA PHE A 76 -17.87 -17.22 -28.33
C PHE A 76 -17.86 -15.80 -27.78
N LYS A 77 -17.99 -15.66 -26.46
CA LYS A 77 -17.91 -14.37 -25.77
C LYS A 77 -16.67 -14.38 -24.87
N ILE A 78 -15.83 -13.35 -25.00
CA ILE A 78 -14.74 -13.04 -24.07
C ILE A 78 -15.10 -11.76 -23.34
N GLU A 79 -14.80 -11.68 -22.05
CA GLU A 79 -14.92 -10.48 -21.23
C GLU A 79 -13.66 -10.31 -20.38
N GLU A 80 -13.02 -9.16 -20.48
CA GLU A 80 -11.89 -8.78 -19.62
C GLU A 80 -12.40 -8.11 -18.34
N PRO A 81 -11.76 -8.32 -17.18
CA PRO A 81 -12.15 -7.65 -15.96
C PRO A 81 -11.89 -6.15 -16.02
N ALA A 82 -12.80 -5.37 -15.42
CA ALA A 82 -12.54 -3.97 -15.17
C ALA A 82 -11.36 -3.81 -14.18
N LEU A 83 -10.50 -2.82 -14.44
CA LEU A 83 -9.34 -2.48 -13.62
C LEU A 83 -9.53 -1.15 -12.86
N ASP A 84 -10.77 -0.84 -12.49
CA ASP A 84 -11.21 0.42 -11.90
C ASP A 84 -11.31 0.40 -10.37
N THR A 85 -10.97 -0.72 -9.73
CA THR A 85 -10.93 -0.84 -8.26
C THR A 85 -9.96 0.17 -7.67
N LYS A 86 -10.49 1.07 -6.83
CA LYS A 86 -9.68 2.00 -6.04
C LYS A 86 -9.07 1.27 -4.84
N LEU A 87 -7.75 1.30 -4.73
CA LEU A 87 -6.98 0.67 -3.67
C LEU A 87 -6.36 1.74 -2.77
N ALA A 88 -6.22 1.45 -1.48
CA ALA A 88 -5.41 2.26 -0.59
C ALA A 88 -4.40 1.36 0.14
N ILE A 89 -3.17 1.81 0.22
CA ILE A 89 -2.09 1.19 0.98
C ILE A 89 -1.80 2.13 2.15
N LEU A 90 -2.21 1.73 3.35
CA LEU A 90 -2.09 2.50 4.58
C LEU A 90 -0.97 1.95 5.47
N GLY A 91 -0.12 2.85 5.97
CA GLY A 91 0.98 2.50 6.88
C GLY A 91 2.12 1.78 6.17
N ILE A 92 2.30 2.02 4.86
CA ILE A 92 3.46 1.46 4.15
C ILE A 92 4.75 2.11 4.64
N SER A 93 5.75 1.27 4.89
CA SER A 93 7.06 1.71 5.35
C SER A 93 7.81 2.44 4.22
N PRO A 94 8.77 3.35 4.53
CA PRO A 94 9.55 4.04 3.52
C PRO A 94 10.33 3.10 2.59
N CYS A 95 10.84 1.98 3.13
CA CYS A 95 11.55 1.00 2.34
C CYS A 95 10.64 0.22 1.39
N ASP A 96 9.39 -0.06 1.79
CA ASP A 96 8.39 -0.65 0.90
C ASP A 96 7.93 0.33 -0.18
N VAL A 97 7.86 1.64 0.10
CA VAL A 97 7.60 2.64 -0.96
C VAL A 97 8.70 2.60 -2.01
N HIS A 98 9.97 2.47 -1.61
CA HIS A 98 11.07 2.27 -2.56
C HIS A 98 10.96 0.94 -3.31
N ALA A 99 10.45 -0.11 -2.68
CA ALA A 99 10.15 -1.37 -3.37
C ALA A 99 9.08 -1.18 -4.45
N VAL A 100 8.03 -0.37 -4.21
CA VAL A 100 7.04 0.00 -5.23
C VAL A 100 7.71 0.71 -6.41
N LEU A 101 8.65 1.63 -6.17
CA LEU A 101 9.38 2.30 -7.25
C LEU A 101 10.26 1.34 -8.07
N ALA A 102 10.81 0.31 -7.43
CA ALA A 102 11.51 -0.75 -8.15
C ALA A 102 10.54 -1.53 -9.06
N LEU A 103 9.32 -1.81 -8.59
CA LEU A 103 8.28 -2.42 -9.42
C LEU A 103 7.86 -1.50 -10.58
N ASP A 104 7.67 -0.21 -10.34
CA ASP A 104 7.34 0.77 -11.39
C ASP A 104 8.36 0.72 -12.54
N ARG A 105 9.65 0.55 -12.24
CA ARG A 105 10.70 0.39 -13.26
C ARG A 105 10.62 -0.92 -14.02
N VAL A 106 10.32 -2.02 -13.32
CA VAL A 106 10.21 -3.36 -13.92
C VAL A 106 8.99 -3.42 -14.85
N PHE A 107 7.83 -2.99 -14.37
CA PHE A 107 6.56 -3.08 -15.09
C PHE A 107 6.29 -1.89 -16.03
N GLY A 108 7.10 -0.84 -15.95
CA GLY A 108 7.13 0.29 -16.90
C GLY A 108 8.32 0.27 -17.87
N GLY A 109 9.05 -0.84 -17.95
CA GLY A 109 10.21 -0.99 -18.83
C GLY A 109 9.84 -1.15 -20.31
N THR A 110 10.64 -1.94 -21.05
CA THR A 110 10.45 -2.16 -22.49
C THR A 110 9.06 -2.67 -22.86
N PHE A 111 8.48 -3.52 -22.01
CA PHE A 111 7.11 -4.01 -22.16
C PHE A 111 6.31 -3.54 -20.94
N VAL A 112 5.36 -2.66 -21.20
CA VAL A 112 4.49 -2.08 -20.16
C VAL A 112 3.43 -3.11 -19.78
N ASP A 113 3.32 -3.42 -18.49
CA ASP A 113 2.23 -4.24 -17.97
C ASP A 113 1.00 -3.37 -17.67
N PRO A 114 -0.09 -3.49 -18.45
CA PRO A 114 -1.26 -2.64 -18.27
C PRO A 114 -1.98 -2.92 -16.94
N TYR A 115 -1.97 -4.15 -16.45
CA TYR A 115 -2.66 -4.52 -15.22
C TYR A 115 -1.97 -3.91 -14.00
N TYR A 116 -0.64 -3.95 -13.98
CA TYR A 116 0.15 -3.29 -12.95
C TYR A 116 -0.11 -1.78 -12.95
N TRP A 117 -0.01 -1.14 -14.12
CA TRP A 117 -0.10 0.33 -14.19
C TRP A 117 -1.49 0.86 -13.93
N GLU A 118 -2.56 0.21 -14.40
CA GLU A 118 -3.93 0.61 -14.06
C GLU A 118 -4.16 0.48 -12.55
N ARG A 119 -3.70 -0.60 -11.94
CA ARG A 119 -3.77 -0.77 -10.48
C ARG A 119 -2.96 0.28 -9.74
N ARG A 120 -1.73 0.54 -10.18
CA ARG A 120 -0.80 1.51 -9.59
C ARG A 120 -1.37 2.94 -9.63
N LYS A 121 -2.04 3.32 -10.74
CA LYS A 121 -2.73 4.61 -10.89
C LYS A 121 -3.96 4.72 -9.98
N ASN A 122 -4.66 3.61 -9.77
CA ASN A 122 -5.84 3.54 -8.90
C ASN A 122 -5.49 3.26 -7.43
N THR A 123 -4.21 3.37 -7.03
CA THR A 123 -3.75 3.11 -5.67
C THR A 123 -3.31 4.39 -4.96
N LEU A 124 -3.94 4.68 -3.83
CA LEU A 124 -3.53 5.70 -2.87
C LEU A 124 -2.43 5.16 -1.94
N ILE A 125 -1.31 5.87 -1.82
CA ILE A 125 -0.17 5.51 -0.96
C ILE A 125 -0.13 6.43 0.26
N ILE A 126 -0.51 5.89 1.42
CA ILE A 126 -0.43 6.55 2.73
C ILE A 126 0.73 5.92 3.50
N ALA A 127 1.89 6.56 3.46
CA ALA A 127 3.11 6.09 4.10
C ALA A 127 3.17 6.49 5.58
N ALA A 128 3.92 5.74 6.37
CA ALA A 128 4.26 6.10 7.74
C ALA A 128 5.79 6.12 7.90
N ASN A 129 6.35 7.21 8.42
CA ASN A 129 7.78 7.30 8.73
C ASN A 129 8.15 6.32 9.85
N CYS A 130 9.37 5.79 9.78
CA CYS A 130 9.91 4.97 10.87
C CYS A 130 10.52 5.85 11.95
N THR A 131 9.86 5.96 13.10
CA THR A 131 10.38 6.65 14.30
C THR A 131 11.40 5.80 15.05
N GLU A 132 11.25 4.48 15.00
CA GLU A 132 12.19 3.50 15.51
C GLU A 132 12.66 2.59 14.38
N VAL A 133 13.97 2.38 14.30
CA VAL A 133 14.58 1.55 13.26
C VAL A 133 14.88 0.18 13.84
N ALA A 134 14.36 -0.88 13.22
CA ALA A 134 14.67 -2.25 13.62
C ALA A 134 16.18 -2.52 13.58
N ARG A 135 16.69 -3.30 14.53
CA ARG A 135 18.13 -3.59 14.70
C ARG A 135 18.75 -4.20 13.44
N GLU A 136 17.99 -5.01 12.72
CA GLU A 136 18.38 -5.70 11.50
C GLU A 136 18.03 -4.93 10.21
N SER A 137 17.61 -3.66 10.32
CA SER A 137 17.25 -2.87 9.14
C SER A 137 18.50 -2.29 8.44
N PHE A 138 18.42 -2.20 7.11
CA PHE A 138 19.46 -1.58 6.27
C PHE A 138 18.96 -0.34 5.53
N CYS A 139 17.80 0.22 5.88
CA CYS A 139 17.13 1.26 5.11
C CYS A 139 18.02 2.49 4.88
N THR A 140 18.75 2.93 5.92
CA THR A 140 19.67 4.07 5.82
C THR A 140 20.83 3.79 4.86
N SER A 141 21.43 2.59 4.92
CA SER A 141 22.53 2.19 4.04
C SER A 141 22.15 2.12 2.57
N TRP A 142 20.88 1.81 2.29
CA TRP A 142 20.32 1.75 0.94
C TRP A 142 19.65 3.07 0.50
N GLY A 143 19.59 4.07 1.37
CA GLY A 143 18.92 5.34 1.10
C GLY A 143 17.40 5.23 0.93
N THR A 144 16.77 4.23 1.55
CA THR A 144 15.33 3.93 1.42
C THR A 144 14.50 4.30 2.65
N GLY A 145 15.10 5.00 3.62
CA GLY A 145 14.50 5.43 4.87
C GLY A 145 15.57 5.96 5.85
N PRO A 146 15.23 6.27 7.11
CA PRO A 146 13.94 6.02 7.79
C PRO A 146 12.86 7.07 7.52
N GLU A 147 13.22 8.19 6.89
CA GLU A 147 12.28 9.21 6.42
C GLU A 147 12.00 9.05 4.93
N LEU A 148 10.78 9.38 4.52
CA LEU A 148 10.35 9.41 3.14
C LEU A 148 10.13 10.84 2.66
N TYR A 149 10.72 11.20 1.51
CA TYR A 149 10.62 12.56 0.97
C TYR A 149 9.69 12.68 -0.25
N SER A 150 9.34 11.57 -0.90
CA SER A 150 8.51 11.56 -2.12
C SER A 150 7.86 10.21 -2.37
N ASN A 151 7.00 10.12 -3.40
CA ASN A 151 6.31 8.91 -3.85
C ASN A 151 5.25 8.37 -2.89
N TYR A 152 4.58 9.28 -2.20
CA TYR A 152 3.40 9.05 -1.37
C TYR A 152 2.37 10.15 -1.62
N ASP A 153 1.12 9.88 -1.29
CA ASP A 153 0.02 10.85 -1.33
C ASP A 153 -0.16 11.51 0.05
N LEU A 154 0.00 10.74 1.12
CA LEU A 154 0.00 11.20 2.50
C LEU A 154 1.16 10.54 3.25
N LEU A 155 1.83 11.32 4.11
CA LEU A 155 2.89 10.83 5.00
C LEU A 155 2.49 11.08 6.44
N LEU A 156 2.44 10.02 7.22
CA LEU A 156 2.17 10.04 8.65
C LEU A 156 3.51 9.96 9.40
N THR A 157 3.63 10.69 10.50
CA THR A 157 4.78 10.61 11.40
C THR A 157 4.25 10.71 12.81
N GLU A 158 4.47 9.66 13.59
CA GLU A 158 4.16 9.67 15.02
C GLU A 158 5.11 10.65 15.73
N ILE A 159 4.55 11.50 16.59
CA ILE A 159 5.31 12.48 17.37
C ILE A 159 4.97 12.30 18.85
N ALA A 160 5.90 12.67 19.73
CA ALA A 160 5.77 12.42 21.18
C ALA A 160 4.52 13.05 21.83
N ASP A 161 3.93 14.09 21.23
CA ASP A 161 2.74 14.79 21.72
C ASP A 161 1.43 14.37 21.01
N GLY A 162 1.47 13.31 20.18
CA GLY A 162 0.33 12.76 19.44
C GLY A 162 0.57 12.63 17.95
#